data_AF-A0A9R1U3A1-F1
#
_entry.id   AF-A0A9R1U3A1-F1
#
_cell.length_a   1.000
_cell.length_b   1.000
_cell.length_c   1.000
_cell.angle_alpha   90.00
_cell.angle_beta   90.00
_cell.angle_gamma   90.00
#
_symmetry.space_group_name_H-M   'P 1'
#
loop_
_entity.id
_entity.type
_entity.pdbx_description
1 polymer ?
#
loop_
_entity_poly.entity_id
_entity_poly.type
_entity_poly.pdbx_seq_one_letter_code
_entity_poly.pdbx_strand_id
1 'polypeptide(L)'
;MTLTIRCYKILAVQRTVHVLHNSEQPASVFAILESGTKVVPLIADGLFDLLMLKIGAIYTSKKQTKIESKGPRFEIGDFCVKLGSVTMSQNFKGVLVELEYRPCVLPSASWELMREFLQGFLGATVSNQPPQYLQNRMNEIYQPMDTIQQYLEHFGQYRKTTGVI
;
A
#
# COMPACT_ATOMS: atom_id res chain seq x y z
N MET A 1 9.01 -9.49 -2.60
CA MET A 1 7.64 -9.04 -2.28
C MET A 1 6.93 -8.59 -3.55
N THR A 2 5.63 -8.91 -3.66
CA THR A 2 4.74 -8.40 -4.72
C THR A 2 3.48 -7.81 -4.06
N LEU A 3 3.19 -6.54 -4.34
CA LEU A 3 1.92 -5.91 -4.01
C LEU A 3 1.22 -5.48 -5.30
N THR A 4 -0.05 -5.85 -5.46
CA THR A 4 -0.88 -5.43 -6.60
C THR A 4 -2.10 -4.66 -6.11
N ILE A 5 -2.46 -3.58 -6.80
CA ILE A 5 -3.72 -2.85 -6.58
C ILE A 5 -4.55 -2.84 -7.87
N ARG A 6 -5.85 -3.08 -7.72
CA ARG A 6 -6.89 -2.90 -8.75
C ARG A 6 -7.91 -1.90 -8.24
N CYS A 7 -8.32 -0.97 -9.10
CA CYS A 7 -9.27 0.08 -8.73
C CYS A 7 -10.57 -0.07 -9.53
N TYR A 8 -11.68 -0.13 -8.81
CA TYR A 8 -13.04 -0.26 -9.32
C TYR A 8 -13.83 0.99 -8.97
N LYS A 9 -14.66 1.49 -9.91
CA LYS A 9 -15.55 2.62 -9.68
C LYS A 9 -17.01 2.20 -9.78
N ILE A 10 -17.83 2.73 -8.89
CA ILE A 10 -19.28 2.62 -9.01
C ILE A 10 -19.75 3.59 -10.10
N LEU A 11 -20.61 3.13 -11.00
CA LEU A 11 -21.14 3.96 -12.09
C LEU A 11 -22.13 5.03 -11.61
N ALA A 12 -22.96 4.70 -10.62
CA ALA A 12 -24.07 5.54 -10.15
C ALA A 12 -23.69 6.57 -9.06
N VAL A 13 -22.60 6.33 -8.32
CA VAL A 13 -22.13 7.17 -7.21
C VAL A 13 -20.62 7.28 -7.35
N GLN A 14 -20.02 8.45 -7.11
CA GLN A 14 -18.56 8.66 -7.16
C GLN A 14 -17.82 7.93 -6.01
N ARG A 15 -18.04 6.62 -5.84
CA ARG A 15 -17.34 5.76 -4.88
C ARG A 15 -16.32 4.91 -5.63
N THR A 16 -15.17 4.75 -5.00
CA THR A 16 -14.06 3.98 -5.55
C THR A 16 -13.70 2.87 -4.57
N VAL A 17 -13.58 1.64 -5.06
CA VAL A 17 -13.08 0.50 -4.28
C VAL A 17 -11.71 0.13 -4.83
N HIS A 18 -10.71 0.16 -3.97
CA HIS A 18 -9.38 -0.36 -4.26
C HIS A 18 -9.29 -1.77 -3.67
N VAL A 19 -8.96 -2.75 -4.49
CA VAL A 19 -8.71 -4.13 -4.07
C VAL A 19 -7.21 -4.37 -4.19
N LEU A 20 -6.57 -4.80 -3.11
CA LEU A 20 -5.14 -5.00 -3.00
C LEU A 20 -4.81 -6.43 -2.59
N HIS A 21 -3.73 -6.94 -3.16
CA HIS A 21 -3.18 -8.27 -2.90
C HIS A 21 -1.72 -8.13 -2.49
N ASN A 22 -1.37 -8.66 -1.31
CA ASN A 22 0.00 -8.69 -0.80
C ASN A 22 0.50 -10.14 -0.76
N SER A 23 1.65 -10.41 -1.37
CA SER A 23 2.28 -11.73 -1.32
C SER A 23 2.62 -12.21 0.08
N GLU A 24 2.73 -11.31 1.07
CA GLU A 24 2.97 -11.69 2.47
C GLU A 24 1.71 -12.07 3.24
N GLN A 25 0.52 -11.72 2.73
CA GLN A 25 -0.76 -12.20 3.25
C GLN A 25 -1.57 -12.82 2.10
N PRO A 26 -1.12 -13.97 1.54
CA PRO A 26 -1.72 -14.55 0.33
C PRO A 26 -3.16 -15.03 0.51
N ALA A 27 -3.57 -15.32 1.75
CA ALA A 27 -4.93 -15.70 2.09
C ALA A 27 -5.88 -14.51 2.25
N SER A 28 -5.37 -13.28 2.20
CA SER A 28 -6.12 -12.05 2.45
C SER A 28 -6.24 -11.20 1.20
N VAL A 29 -7.44 -10.71 0.97
CA VAL A 29 -7.77 -9.66 0.00
C VAL A 29 -8.12 -8.41 0.79
N PHE A 30 -7.37 -7.34 0.56
CA PHE A 30 -7.61 -6.07 1.22
C PHE A 30 -8.46 -5.19 0.31
N ALA A 31 -9.55 -4.65 0.82
CA ALA A 31 -10.41 -3.74 0.08
C ALA A 31 -10.55 -2.41 0.83
N ILE A 32 -10.38 -1.30 0.12
CA ILE A 32 -10.54 0.05 0.67
C ILE A 32 -11.60 0.77 -0.15
N LEU A 33 -12.74 1.04 0.48
CA LEU A 33 -13.83 1.81 -0.09
C LEU A 33 -13.68 3.28 0.27
N GLU A 34 -13.53 4.12 -0.75
CA GLU A 34 -13.50 5.57 -0.63
C GLU A 34 -14.86 6.16 -1.06
N SER A 35 -15.48 6.93 -0.16
CA SER A 35 -16.75 7.63 -0.39
C SER A 35 -16.67 9.04 0.20
N GLY A 36 -16.22 10.01 -0.59
CA GLY A 36 -16.01 11.38 -0.12
C GLY A 36 -14.88 11.43 0.91
N THR A 37 -15.19 11.88 2.13
CA THR A 37 -14.23 11.92 3.26
C THR A 37 -14.14 10.61 4.04
N LYS A 38 -15.02 9.63 3.76
CA LYS A 38 -15.02 8.35 4.47
C LYS A 38 -14.20 7.31 3.71
N VAL A 39 -13.24 6.72 4.42
CA VAL A 39 -12.43 5.58 3.97
C VAL A 39 -12.79 4.38 4.85
N VAL A 40 -13.27 3.31 4.23
CA VAL A 40 -13.66 2.07 4.93
C VAL A 40 -12.73 0.93 4.49
N PRO A 41 -11.80 0.49 5.36
CA PRO A 41 -10.99 -0.69 5.11
C PRO A 41 -11.77 -1.97 5.40
N LEU A 42 -11.54 -3.02 4.60
CA LEU A 42 -12.09 -4.35 4.74
C LEU A 42 -10.97 -5.37 4.45
N ILE A 43 -10.96 -6.47 5.20
CA ILE A 43 -10.14 -7.64 4.92
C ILE A 43 -11.10 -8.80 4.65
N ALA A 44 -10.90 -9.46 3.52
CA ALA A 44 -11.69 -10.62 3.10
C ALA A 44 -10.75 -11.73 2.62
N ASP A 45 -11.32 -12.88 2.26
CA ASP A 45 -10.59 -13.98 1.62
C ASP A 45 -10.59 -13.84 0.08
N GLY A 46 -10.02 -14.83 -0.60
CA GLY A 46 -9.98 -14.89 -2.06
C GLY A 46 -11.35 -14.97 -2.74
N LEU A 47 -12.43 -15.34 -2.04
CA LEU A 47 -13.78 -15.35 -2.63
C LEU A 47 -14.29 -13.94 -2.91
N PHE A 48 -13.71 -12.92 -2.27
CA PHE A 48 -14.04 -11.53 -2.56
C PHE A 48 -13.75 -11.13 -4.01
N ASP A 49 -12.67 -11.65 -4.62
CA ASP A 49 -12.39 -11.39 -6.04
C ASP A 49 -13.48 -11.98 -6.94
N LEU A 50 -14.00 -13.16 -6.60
CA LEU A 50 -15.11 -13.78 -7.32
C LEU A 50 -16.39 -12.95 -7.18
N LEU A 51 -16.65 -12.41 -5.99
CA LEU A 51 -17.76 -11.47 -5.76
C LEU A 51 -17.62 -10.23 -6.65
N MET A 52 -16.43 -9.61 -6.68
CA MET A 52 -16.15 -8.42 -7.50
C MET A 52 -16.38 -8.67 -8.99
N LEU A 53 -16.08 -9.88 -9.49
CA LEU A 53 -16.39 -10.28 -10.86
C LEU A 53 -17.90 -10.38 -11.11
N LYS A 54 -18.67 -10.93 -10.15
CA LYS A 54 -20.13 -11.08 -10.27
C LYS A 54 -20.88 -9.75 -10.22
N ILE A 55 -20.38 -8.78 -9.46
CA ILE A 55 -21.00 -7.44 -9.33
C ILE A 55 -20.45 -6.41 -10.33
N GLY A 56 -19.75 -6.86 -11.38
CA GLY A 56 -19.10 -5.99 -12.37
C GLY A 56 -20.05 -5.05 -13.12
N ALA A 57 -21.36 -5.33 -13.14
CA ALA A 57 -22.37 -4.43 -13.67
C ALA A 57 -22.50 -3.12 -12.86
N ILE A 58 -22.17 -3.16 -11.56
CA ILE A 58 -22.21 -2.00 -10.65
C ILE A 58 -20.82 -1.39 -10.52
N TYR A 59 -19.80 -2.24 -10.39
CA TYR A 59 -18.40 -1.86 -10.21
C TYR A 59 -17.60 -2.08 -11.49
N THR A 60 -17.32 -1.00 -12.20
CA THR A 60 -16.52 -1.06 -13.42
C THR A 60 -15.03 -1.00 -13.09
N SER A 61 -14.29 -1.99 -13.59
CA SER A 61 -12.83 -1.98 -13.51
C SER A 61 -12.26 -1.07 -14.60
N LYS A 62 -11.41 -0.11 -14.22
CA LYS A 62 -10.65 0.67 -15.22
C LYS A 62 -9.45 -0.14 -15.66
N LYS A 63 -9.40 -0.56 -16.93
CA LYS A 63 -8.28 -1.36 -17.51
C LYS A 63 -6.88 -0.76 -17.28
N GLN A 64 -6.77 0.55 -17.03
CA GLN A 64 -5.49 1.27 -16.90
C GLN A 64 -5.10 1.66 -15.46
N THR A 65 -5.79 1.16 -14.42
CA THR A 65 -5.53 1.53 -13.02
C THR A 65 -4.75 0.50 -12.22
N LYS A 66 -4.33 -0.61 -12.85
CA LYS A 66 -3.50 -1.62 -12.19
C LYS A 66 -2.11 -1.02 -11.91
N ILE A 67 -1.78 -0.92 -10.63
CA ILE A 67 -0.44 -0.57 -10.17
C ILE A 67 0.12 -1.78 -9.42
N GLU A 68 1.40 -2.01 -9.58
CA GLU A 68 2.09 -3.17 -9.02
C GLU A 68 3.45 -2.73 -8.50
N SER A 69 3.81 -3.18 -7.30
CA SER A 69 5.13 -3.01 -6.72
C SER A 69 5.76 -4.39 -6.56
N LYS A 70 6.89 -4.63 -7.23
CA LYS A 70 7.61 -5.92 -7.19
C LYS A 70 9.09 -5.72 -6.97
N GLY A 71 9.67 -6.57 -6.13
CA GLY A 71 11.11 -6.70 -6.08
C GLY A 71 11.61 -7.52 -4.88
N PRO A 72 12.93 -7.47 -4.64
CA PRO A 72 13.58 -8.33 -3.67
C PRO A 72 13.22 -7.97 -2.23
N ARG A 73 13.36 -8.96 -1.35
CA ARG A 73 13.19 -8.85 0.10
C ARG A 73 14.50 -9.29 0.74
N PHE A 74 15.04 -8.46 1.61
CA PHE A 74 16.29 -8.66 2.31
C PHE A 74 16.04 -8.70 3.81
N GLU A 75 16.81 -9.51 4.52
CA GLU A 75 16.79 -9.56 5.98
C GLU A 75 18.17 -9.19 6.50
N ILE A 76 18.21 -8.28 7.47
CA ILE A 76 19.44 -7.85 8.14
C ILE A 76 19.16 -7.72 9.64
N GLY A 77 19.57 -8.74 10.39
CA GLY A 77 19.19 -8.90 11.79
C GLY A 77 17.67 -8.85 11.97
N ASP A 78 17.23 -7.93 12.81
CA ASP A 78 15.82 -7.72 13.15
C ASP A 78 15.00 -6.97 12.09
N PHE A 79 15.67 -6.43 11.07
CA PHE A 79 15.05 -5.65 10.00
C PHE A 79 14.76 -6.51 8.77
N CYS A 80 13.66 -6.19 8.12
CA CYS A 80 13.27 -6.68 6.82
C CYS A 80 13.14 -5.49 5.88
N VAL A 81 13.94 -5.47 4.81
CA VAL A 81 13.97 -4.38 3.82
C VAL A 81 13.45 -4.93 2.49
N LYS A 82 12.47 -4.27 1.88
CA LYS A 82 11.90 -4.68 0.60
C LYS A 82 12.05 -3.53 -0.39
N LEU A 83 12.60 -3.84 -1.56
CA LEU A 83 12.73 -2.90 -2.67
C LEU A 83 11.68 -3.26 -3.71
N GLY A 84 10.80 -2.32 -4.05
CA GLY A 84 9.69 -2.53 -4.96
C GLY A 84 9.74 -1.60 -6.15
N SER A 85 9.96 -2.14 -7.35
CA SER A 85 9.78 -1.40 -8.59
C SER A 85 8.29 -1.22 -8.84
N VAL A 86 7.83 0.04 -8.89
CA VAL A 86 6.45 0.40 -9.12
C VAL A 86 6.19 0.51 -10.61
N THR A 87 5.20 -0.25 -11.09
CA THR A 87 4.72 -0.17 -12.47
C THR A 87 3.23 0.14 -12.50
N MET A 88 2.81 1.00 -13.43
CA MET A 88 1.40 1.31 -13.68
C MET A 88 1.06 0.94 -15.12
N SER A 89 0.15 -0.01 -15.31
CA SER A 89 -0.14 -0.58 -16.64
C SER A 89 1.15 -0.96 -17.38
N GLN A 90 2.07 -1.65 -16.69
CA GLN A 90 3.39 -2.09 -17.17
C GLN A 90 4.43 -0.99 -17.43
N ASN A 91 4.09 0.29 -17.24
CA ASN A 91 5.08 1.38 -17.32
C ASN A 91 5.75 1.61 -15.97
N PHE A 92 7.08 1.65 -15.93
CA PHE A 92 7.83 1.98 -14.72
C PHE A 92 7.49 3.40 -14.23
N LYS A 93 7.31 3.54 -12.91
CA LYS A 93 6.97 4.82 -12.25
C LYS A 93 7.95 5.23 -11.16
N GLY A 94 8.67 4.29 -10.55
CA GLY A 94 9.61 4.58 -9.50
C GLY A 94 9.97 3.36 -8.66
N VAL A 95 10.70 3.59 -7.57
CA VAL A 95 11.09 2.58 -6.60
C VAL A 95 10.48 2.94 -5.25
N LEU A 96 9.93 1.94 -4.57
CA LEU A 96 9.51 2.02 -3.17
C LEU A 96 10.48 1.22 -2.30
N VAL A 97 10.75 1.75 -1.11
CA VAL A 97 11.50 1.08 -0.07
C VAL A 97 10.56 0.87 1.10
N GLU A 98 10.35 -0.38 1.47
CA GLU A 98 9.61 -0.76 2.68
C GLU A 98 10.59 -1.27 3.71
N LEU A 99 10.47 -0.76 4.93
CA LEU A 99 11.22 -1.23 6.09
C LEU A 99 10.23 -1.76 7.12
N GLU A 100 10.55 -2.92 7.67
CA GLU A 100 9.81 -3.56 8.76
C GLU A 100 10.80 -3.94 9.86
N TYR A 101 10.53 -3.49 11.09
CA TYR A 101 11.23 -3.93 12.29
C TYR A 101 10.39 -5.01 12.99
N ARG A 102 10.86 -6.26 12.93
CA ARG A 102 10.08 -7.42 13.36
C ARG A 102 9.88 -7.58 14.88
N PRO A 103 10.82 -7.19 15.75
CA PRO A 103 10.67 -7.39 17.20
C PRO A 103 9.59 -6.53 17.87
N CYS A 104 9.11 -5.45 17.23
CA CYS A 104 8.14 -4.54 17.83
C CYS A 104 7.06 -4.12 16.84
N VAL A 105 5.80 -4.29 17.25
CA VAL A 105 4.61 -3.92 16.48
C VAL A 105 4.05 -2.54 16.85
N LEU A 106 4.69 -1.81 17.77
CA LEU A 106 4.25 -0.49 18.20
C LEU A 106 5.11 0.59 17.50
N PRO A 107 4.56 1.37 16.55
CA PRO A 107 5.36 2.31 15.78
C PRO A 107 6.11 3.34 16.63
N SER A 108 5.50 3.84 17.72
CA SER A 108 6.12 4.83 18.61
C SER A 108 7.40 4.33 19.28
N ALA A 109 7.50 3.02 19.53
CA ALA A 109 8.66 2.43 20.17
C ALA A 109 9.83 2.15 19.19
N SER A 110 9.54 2.01 17.89
CA SER A 110 10.54 1.60 16.88
C SER A 110 10.83 2.64 15.80
N TRP A 111 10.06 3.73 15.72
CA TRP A 111 10.18 4.74 14.66
C TRP A 111 11.58 5.33 14.53
N GLU A 112 12.18 5.81 15.62
CA GLU A 112 13.51 6.43 15.57
C GLU A 112 14.57 5.45 15.09
N LEU A 113 14.54 4.21 15.59
CA LEU A 113 15.43 3.14 15.17
C LEU A 113 15.29 2.84 13.67
N MET A 114 14.05 2.74 13.18
CA MET A 114 13.75 2.52 11.77
C MET A 114 14.21 3.69 10.88
N ARG A 115 14.03 4.91 11.35
CA ARG A 115 14.44 6.15 10.66
C ARG A 115 15.97 6.23 10.54
N GLU A 116 16.69 5.99 11.64
CA GLU A 116 18.16 5.98 11.65
C GLU A 116 18.73 4.91 10.73
N PHE A 117 18.14 3.70 10.78
CA PHE A 117 18.50 2.62 9.86
C PHE A 117 18.37 3.07 8.40
N LEU A 118 17.24 3.66 8.00
CA LEU A 118 17.04 4.15 6.63
C LEU A 118 17.97 5.31 6.27
N GLN A 119 18.23 6.24 7.21
CA GLN A 119 19.15 7.35 6.98
C GLN A 119 20.58 6.87 6.72
N GLY A 120 21.00 5.75 7.32
CA GLY A 120 22.29 5.13 7.01
C GLY A 120 22.47 4.75 5.54
N PHE A 121 21.39 4.41 4.84
CA PHE A 121 21.43 4.00 3.42
C PHE A 121 21.05 5.11 2.45
N LEU A 122 19.98 5.85 2.77
CA LEU A 122 19.34 6.81 1.87
C LEU A 122 19.71 8.27 2.22
N GLY A 123 20.39 8.49 3.34
CA GLY A 123 20.83 9.81 3.77
C GLY A 123 19.66 10.78 3.98
N ALA A 124 19.82 12.00 3.46
CA ALA A 124 18.89 13.10 3.66
C ALA A 124 17.53 12.93 2.96
N THR A 125 17.32 11.90 2.12
CA THR A 125 16.02 11.68 1.48
C THR A 125 14.99 11.07 2.43
N VAL A 126 15.41 10.57 3.59
CA VAL A 126 14.51 10.00 4.61
C VAL A 126 13.89 11.12 5.42
N SER A 127 12.55 11.17 5.44
CA SER A 127 11.80 12.12 6.26
C SER A 127 12.11 11.95 7.75
N ASN A 128 12.27 13.07 8.47
CA ASN A 128 12.36 13.06 9.92
C ASN A 128 11.01 12.83 10.61
N GLN A 129 9.91 12.98 9.88
CA GLN A 129 8.57 12.80 10.38
C GLN A 129 8.00 11.43 9.97
N PRO A 130 7.23 10.75 10.85
CA PRO A 130 6.50 9.54 10.51
C PRO A 130 5.58 9.74 9.29
N PRO A 131 5.33 8.67 8.51
CA PRO A 131 4.34 8.69 7.43
C PRO A 131 3.00 9.26 7.91
N GLN A 132 2.34 10.04 7.07
CA GLN A 132 1.13 10.79 7.45
C GLN A 132 0.05 9.87 8.04
N TYR A 133 -0.15 8.69 7.44
CA TYR A 133 -1.08 7.69 7.92
C TYR A 133 -0.80 7.22 9.36
N LEU A 134 0.47 7.12 9.74
CA LEU A 134 0.90 6.60 11.04
C LEU A 134 0.93 7.66 12.15
N GLN A 135 0.99 8.96 11.83
CA GLN A 135 1.14 10.01 12.85
C GLN A 135 0.09 9.94 13.97
N ASN A 136 -1.17 9.65 13.62
CA ASN A 136 -2.26 9.52 14.59
C ASN A 136 -2.41 8.10 15.18
N ARG A 137 -1.58 7.15 14.74
CA ARG A 137 -1.62 5.73 15.09
C ARG A 137 -0.32 5.22 15.69
N MET A 138 0.58 6.13 16.07
CA MET A 138 1.90 5.77 16.57
C MET A 138 1.84 4.86 17.81
N ASN A 139 0.78 4.98 18.61
CA ASN A 139 0.57 4.19 19.82
C ASN A 139 -0.43 3.03 19.62
N GLU A 140 -0.82 2.73 18.39
CA GLU A 140 -1.67 1.60 18.05
C GLU A 140 -0.83 0.38 17.64
N ILE A 141 -1.40 -0.82 17.77
CA ILE A 141 -0.76 -2.03 17.26
C ILE A 141 -0.76 -1.98 15.74
N TYR A 142 0.42 -2.00 15.14
CA TYR A 142 0.59 -2.04 13.69
C TYR A 142 0.04 -3.34 13.12
N GLN A 143 -0.79 -3.23 12.09
CA GLN A 143 -1.42 -4.34 11.40
C GLN A 143 -1.09 -4.33 9.90
N PRO A 144 -1.23 -5.46 9.19
CA PRO A 144 -1.00 -5.51 7.74
C PRO A 144 -1.82 -4.48 6.96
N MET A 145 -3.01 -4.11 7.44
CA MET A 145 -3.83 -3.05 6.84
C MET A 145 -3.11 -1.69 6.81
N ASP A 146 -2.29 -1.38 7.81
CA ASP A 146 -1.55 -0.12 7.87
C ASP A 146 -0.45 -0.07 6.79
N THR A 147 0.14 -1.23 6.43
CA THR A 147 1.04 -1.35 5.27
C THR A 147 0.26 -1.06 3.98
N ILE A 148 -0.90 -1.69 3.80
CA ILE A 148 -1.75 -1.54 2.61
C ILE A 148 -2.16 -0.07 2.41
N GLN A 149 -2.50 0.63 3.49
CA GLN A 149 -2.89 2.04 3.45
C GLN A 149 -1.72 2.95 3.03
N GLN A 150 -0.52 2.73 3.59
CA GLN A 150 0.68 3.44 3.18
C GLN A 150 0.99 3.23 1.68
N TYR A 151 0.84 2.01 1.18
CA TYR A 151 0.98 1.74 -0.26
C TYR A 151 -0.07 2.45 -1.11
N LEU A 152 -1.32 2.49 -0.65
CA LEU A 152 -2.39 3.19 -1.36
C LEU A 152 -2.07 4.69 -1.48
N GLU A 153 -1.55 5.32 -0.43
CA GLU A 153 -1.12 6.72 -0.45
C GLU A 153 -0.02 6.95 -1.50
N HIS A 154 1.04 6.13 -1.50
CA HIS A 154 2.12 6.23 -2.48
C HIS A 154 1.64 5.98 -3.92
N PHE A 155 0.80 4.96 -4.14
CA PHE A 155 0.21 4.70 -5.45
C PHE A 155 -0.70 5.84 -5.92
N GLY A 156 -1.40 6.52 -4.99
CA GLY A 156 -2.14 7.74 -5.26
C GLY A 156 -1.25 8.87 -5.78
N GLN A 157 -0.04 9.03 -5.23
CA GLN A 157 0.93 10.03 -5.69
C GLN A 157 1.40 9.73 -7.13
N TYR A 158 1.77 8.48 -7.44
CA TYR A 158 2.19 8.09 -8.80
C TYR A 158 1.11 8.33 -9.86
N ARG A 159 -0.18 8.21 -9.50
CA ARG A 159 -1.31 8.54 -10.39
C ARG A 159 -1.39 10.03 -10.71
N LYS A 160 -1.11 10.90 -9.73
CA LYS A 160 -1.15 12.38 -9.91
C LYS A 160 0.03 12.88 -10.73
N THR A 161 1.22 12.33 -10.50
CA THR A 161 2.45 12.75 -11.21
C THR A 161 2.43 12.41 -12.70
N THR A 162 1.61 11.44 -13.13
CA THR A 162 1.46 11.08 -14.56
C THR A 162 0.66 12.12 -15.37
N GLY A 163 0.26 13.26 -14.76
CA GLY A 163 -0.31 14.42 -15.45
C GLY A 163 0.71 15.36 -16.10
N VAL A 164 2.00 15.01 -16.09
CA VAL A 164 3.06 15.73 -16.80
C VAL A 164 3.77 14.73 -17.72
N ILE A 165 3.39 14.74 -18.99
CA ILE A 165 4.20 14.86 -20.23
C ILE A 165 3.19 15.04 -21.36
#